data_AF-A0A9P3IRX1-F1
#
_entry.id   AF-A0A9P3IRX1-F1
#
_cell.length_a   1.000
_cell.length_b   1.000
_cell.length_c   1.000
_cell.angle_alpha   90.00
_cell.angle_beta   90.00
_cell.angle_gamma   90.00
#
_symmetry.space_group_name_H-M   'P 1'
#
loop_
_entity.id
_entity.type
_entity.pdbx_description
1 polymer ?
#
loop_
_entity_poly.entity_id
_entity_poly.type
_entity_poly.pdbx_seq_one_letter_code
_entity_poly.pdbx_strand_id
1 'polypeptide(L)'
;MSISTNVFWPKLSHDVCSYVRSCHTCQCNKARNAAPYGLLHPLEIPQLSWSHVTLKFITDLPRTSSHNNAILTAVDKLSKMAHFLPTSTIATAEAVANLFFKKVVRLHRIPHILVSNRGSRFVGRFRQSLFRRLGSKIRLFAAYHSQFDGQTERMNQNLEDALSQ
;
A
#
# COMPACT_ATOMS: atom_id res chain seq x y z
N MET A 1 8.57 -17.54 30.60
CA MET A 1 9.46 -18.38 31.43
C MET A 1 10.37 -19.18 30.49
N SER A 2 11.68 -19.17 30.72
CA SER A 2 12.64 -19.87 29.86
C SER A 2 12.73 -21.35 30.28
N ILE A 3 12.64 -22.27 29.32
CA ILE A 3 12.72 -23.73 29.59
C ILE A 3 14.08 -24.08 30.24
N SER A 4 15.13 -23.34 29.89
CA SER A 4 16.48 -23.52 30.43
C SER A 4 16.65 -23.20 31.92
N THR A 5 15.67 -22.55 32.56
CA THR A 5 15.77 -22.22 34.00
C THR A 5 15.23 -23.34 34.90
N ASN A 6 14.43 -24.26 34.35
CA ASN A 6 13.69 -25.25 35.15
C ASN A 6 14.08 -26.70 34.81
N VAL A 7 14.64 -26.95 33.62
CA VAL A 7 14.94 -28.32 33.14
C VAL A 7 16.21 -28.33 32.29
N PHE A 8 16.96 -29.45 32.35
CA PHE A 8 18.17 -29.66 31.57
C PHE A 8 18.23 -31.10 31.02
N TRP A 9 18.59 -31.22 29.74
CA TRP A 9 19.03 -32.48 29.14
C TRP A 9 20.03 -32.22 28.01
N PRO A 10 20.86 -33.22 27.65
CA PRO A 10 21.77 -33.09 26.51
C PRO A 10 20.99 -32.78 25.23
N LYS A 11 21.40 -31.73 24.50
CA LYS A 11 20.78 -31.25 23.25
C LYS A 11 19.42 -30.55 23.38
N LEU A 12 19.03 -30.08 24.57
CA LEU A 12 17.80 -29.28 24.78
C LEU A 12 17.56 -28.21 23.71
N SER A 13 18.57 -27.38 23.40
CA SER A 13 18.44 -26.32 22.38
C SER A 13 18.16 -26.87 20.98
N HIS A 14 18.75 -28.01 20.62
CA HIS A 14 18.55 -28.66 19.32
C HIS A 14 17.12 -29.20 19.21
N ASP A 15 16.62 -29.85 20.25
CA ASP A 15 15.29 -30.46 20.24
C ASP A 15 14.19 -29.40 20.20
N VAL A 16 14.37 -28.31 20.95
CA VAL A 16 13.50 -27.12 20.88
C VAL A 16 13.52 -26.53 19.47
N CYS A 17 14.70 -26.36 18.86
CA CYS A 17 14.79 -25.87 17.48
C CYS A 17 14.11 -26.81 16.48
N SER A 18 14.26 -28.12 16.64
CA SER A 18 13.63 -29.14 15.79
C SER A 18 12.10 -29.06 15.90
N TYR A 19 11.58 -29.02 17.12
CA TYR A 19 10.15 -28.89 17.39
C TYR A 19 9.56 -27.59 16.79
N VAL A 20 10.24 -26.46 16.98
CA VAL A 20 9.78 -25.17 16.41
C VAL A 20 9.80 -25.19 14.88
N ARG A 21 10.75 -25.90 14.26
CA ARG A 21 10.81 -26.07 12.80
C ARG A 21 9.68 -26.95 12.26
N SER A 22 9.25 -27.99 12.98
CA SER A 22 8.16 -28.87 12.55
C SER A 22 6.77 -28.39 12.97
N CYS A 23 6.67 -27.48 13.94
CA CYS A 23 5.38 -26.98 14.43
C CYS A 23 4.70 -26.06 13.41
N HIS A 24 3.59 -26.53 12.82
CA HIS A 24 2.79 -25.79 11.84
C HIS A 24 2.39 -24.39 12.33
N THR A 25 1.83 -24.29 13.55
CA THR A 25 1.41 -23.00 14.13
C THR A 25 2.58 -22.02 14.24
N CYS A 26 3.76 -22.50 14.64
CA CYS A 26 4.96 -21.67 14.69
C CYS A 26 5.41 -21.25 13.28
N GLN A 27 5.38 -22.15 12.30
CA GLN A 27 5.77 -21.84 10.92
C GLN A 27 4.80 -20.86 10.24
N CYS A 28 3.50 -20.93 10.55
CA CYS A 28 2.49 -20.01 10.02
C CYS A 28 2.56 -18.61 10.64
N ASN A 29 2.84 -18.51 11.93
CA ASN A 29 2.79 -17.23 12.65
C ASN A 29 4.14 -16.52 12.72
N LYS A 30 5.25 -17.22 12.48
CA LYS A 30 6.60 -16.61 12.56
C LYS A 30 6.90 -15.85 11.27
N ALA A 31 7.27 -14.57 11.42
CA ALA A 31 7.77 -13.78 10.31
C ALA A 31 8.99 -14.47 9.65
N ARG A 32 8.96 -14.64 8.32
CA ARG A 32 10.09 -15.22 7.57
C ARG A 32 11.24 -14.21 7.53
N ASN A 33 12.31 -14.47 8.28
CA ASN A 33 13.59 -13.76 8.17
C ASN A 33 14.43 -14.30 6.98
N ALA A 34 13.81 -14.52 5.82
CA ALA A 34 14.54 -14.87 4.61
C ALA A 34 15.32 -13.64 4.12
N ALA A 35 16.46 -13.86 3.45
CA ALA A 35 17.17 -12.80 2.75
C ALA A 35 16.20 -12.02 1.84
N PRO A 36 16.35 -10.68 1.71
CA PRO A 36 15.42 -9.88 0.91
C PRO A 36 15.33 -10.45 -0.51
N TYR A 37 14.11 -10.47 -1.06
CA TYR A 37 13.85 -10.79 -2.46
C TYR A 37 14.62 -9.81 -3.36
N GLY A 38 15.86 -10.15 -3.73
CA GLY A 38 16.68 -9.40 -4.67
C GLY A 38 16.97 -7.94 -4.28
N LEU A 39 17.67 -7.23 -5.18
CA LEU A 39 17.81 -5.79 -5.10
C LEU A 39 16.45 -5.14 -5.37
N LEU A 40 16.01 -4.27 -4.45
CA LEU A 40 14.89 -3.38 -4.69
C LEU A 40 15.16 -2.64 -6.00
N HIS A 41 14.23 -2.65 -6.95
CA HIS A 41 14.23 -1.71 -8.07
C HIS A 41 13.38 -0.52 -7.65
N PRO A 42 13.91 0.48 -6.92
CA PRO A 42 13.13 1.65 -6.62
C PRO A 42 12.72 2.32 -7.93
N LEU A 43 11.47 2.80 -7.99
CA LEU A 43 11.07 3.73 -9.04
C LEU A 43 12.08 4.90 -9.06
N GLU A 44 12.34 5.48 -10.23
CA GLU A 44 13.22 6.66 -10.34
C GLU A 44 12.74 7.79 -9.43
N ILE A 45 13.69 8.58 -8.91
CA ILE A 45 13.36 9.71 -8.04
C ILE A 45 12.81 10.84 -8.93
N PRO A 46 11.57 11.30 -8.72
CA PRO A 46 11.02 12.43 -9.45
C PRO A 46 11.84 13.70 -9.25
N GLN A 47 12.08 14.45 -10.33
CA GLN A 47 12.69 15.79 -10.27
C GLN A 47 11.66 16.90 -9.98
N LEU A 48 10.37 16.61 -10.17
CA LEU A 48 9.28 17.56 -10.01
C LEU A 48 8.24 17.03 -9.03
N SER A 49 7.77 17.90 -8.14
CA SER A 49 6.66 17.57 -7.22
C SER A 49 5.40 17.23 -8.02
N TRP A 50 4.66 16.22 -7.56
CA TRP A 50 3.45 15.71 -8.18
C TRP A 50 3.64 15.09 -9.57
N SER A 51 4.89 14.82 -9.98
CA SER A 51 5.16 14.10 -11.23
C SER A 51 4.97 12.59 -11.09
N HIS A 52 5.27 12.04 -9.92
CA HIS A 52 5.14 10.62 -9.59
C HIS A 52 4.23 10.49 -8.38
N VAL A 53 3.03 9.97 -8.60
CA VAL A 53 1.99 9.89 -7.57
C VAL A 53 1.61 8.45 -7.34
N THR A 54 1.57 8.04 -6.09
CA THR A 54 1.08 6.72 -5.71
C THR A 54 -0.34 6.83 -5.19
N LEU A 55 -1.20 5.97 -5.72
CA LEU A 55 -2.58 5.80 -5.30
C LEU A 55 -2.75 4.50 -4.50
N LYS A 56 -3.32 4.60 -3.30
CA LYS A 56 -3.76 3.44 -2.50
C LYS A 56 -5.21 3.65 -2.07
N PHE A 57 -5.99 2.59 -2.05
CA PHE A 57 -7.28 2.59 -1.36
C PHE A 57 -7.11 2.01 0.02
N ILE A 58 -7.65 2.70 1.01
CA ILE A 58 -7.91 2.18 2.34
C ILE A 58 -9.40 1.86 2.36
N THR A 59 -9.74 0.59 2.52
CA THR A 59 -11.12 0.08 2.46
C THR A 59 -11.58 -0.40 3.83
N ASP A 60 -12.81 -0.89 3.91
CA ASP A 60 -13.36 -1.53 5.11
C ASP A 60 -13.42 -0.60 6.32
N LEU A 61 -13.53 0.71 6.06
CA LEU A 61 -13.73 1.72 7.08
C LEU A 61 -15.20 1.78 7.49
N PRO A 62 -15.51 2.18 8.75
CA PRO A 62 -16.86 2.45 9.18
C PRO A 62 -17.57 3.42 8.23
N ARG A 63 -18.83 3.12 7.91
CA ARG A 63 -19.61 3.95 6.99
C ARG A 63 -19.95 5.28 7.66
N THR A 64 -19.52 6.37 7.05
CA THR A 64 -19.86 7.73 7.50
C THR A 64 -21.31 8.10 7.16
N SER A 65 -21.82 9.20 7.75
CA SER A 65 -23.11 9.80 7.39
C SER A 65 -23.21 10.17 5.90
N SER A 66 -22.07 10.55 5.30
CA SER A 66 -21.93 10.80 3.86
C SER A 66 -21.81 9.53 3.00
N HIS A 67 -22.04 8.35 3.58
CA HIS A 67 -21.96 7.03 2.95
C HIS A 67 -20.59 6.63 2.39
N ASN A 68 -19.52 7.33 2.76
CA ASN A 68 -18.15 6.92 2.45
C ASN A 68 -17.71 5.81 3.40
N ASN A 69 -17.03 4.79 2.86
CA ASN A 69 -16.47 3.63 3.57
C ASN A 69 -15.06 3.28 3.07
N ALA A 70 -14.43 4.19 2.33
CA ALA A 70 -13.08 4.05 1.84
C ALA A 70 -12.41 5.41 1.72
N ILE A 71 -11.08 5.42 1.68
CA ILE A 71 -10.27 6.60 1.41
C ILE A 71 -9.34 6.26 0.24
N LEU A 72 -9.37 7.10 -0.80
CA LEU A 72 -8.30 7.11 -1.81
C LEU A 72 -7.19 8.03 -1.31
N THR A 73 -6.02 7.48 -1.10
CA THR A 73 -4.81 8.25 -0.80
C THR A 73 -4.03 8.52 -2.08
N ALA A 74 -3.61 9.77 -2.25
CA ALA A 74 -2.74 10.20 -3.34
C ALA A 74 -1.49 10.84 -2.74
N VAL A 75 -0.36 10.15 -2.87
CA VAL A 75 0.91 10.56 -2.25
C VAL A 75 1.90 10.97 -3.33
N ASP A 76 2.43 12.19 -3.21
CA ASP A 76 3.53 12.65 -4.05
C ASP A 76 4.84 12.02 -3.59
N LYS A 77 5.51 11.34 -4.51
CA LYS A 77 6.77 10.66 -4.22
C LYS A 77 7.91 11.65 -3.94
N LEU A 78 7.88 12.89 -4.42
CA LEU A 78 8.97 13.84 -4.11
C LEU A 78 8.78 14.46 -2.72
N SER A 79 7.70 15.23 -2.54
CA SER A 79 7.44 16.04 -1.34
C SER A 79 6.89 15.25 -0.16
N LYS A 80 6.44 14.01 -0.37
CA LYS A 80 5.68 13.20 0.61
C LYS A 80 4.32 13.79 1.00
N MET A 81 3.89 14.84 0.33
CA MET A 81 2.55 15.39 0.54
C MET A 81 1.49 14.37 0.13
N ALA A 82 0.46 14.22 0.95
CA ALA A 82 -0.63 13.29 0.73
C ALA A 82 -1.98 14.02 0.67
N HIS A 83 -2.86 13.59 -0.24
CA HIS A 83 -4.29 13.88 -0.16
C HIS A 83 -5.04 12.63 0.26
N PHE A 84 -5.94 12.80 1.23
CA PHE A 84 -6.87 11.78 1.68
C PHE A 84 -8.27 12.12 1.15
N LEU A 85 -8.76 11.32 0.22
CA LEU A 85 -9.99 11.59 -0.52
C LEU A 85 -11.07 10.58 -0.07
N PRO A 86 -12.08 11.00 0.70
CA PRO A 86 -13.15 10.10 1.11
C PRO A 86 -13.93 9.63 -0.12
N THR A 87 -14.20 8.33 -0.17
CA THR A 87 -14.88 7.65 -1.28
C THR A 87 -15.63 6.42 -0.77
N SER A 88 -16.25 5.68 -1.67
CA SER A 88 -16.87 4.40 -1.37
C SER A 88 -16.23 3.24 -2.13
N THR A 89 -16.24 2.05 -1.54
CA THR A 89 -15.80 0.80 -2.19
C THR A 89 -16.66 0.44 -3.41
N ILE A 90 -17.90 0.92 -3.46
CA ILE A 90 -18.80 0.74 -4.61
C ILE A 90 -18.72 1.86 -5.66
N ALA A 91 -17.86 2.87 -5.43
CA ALA A 91 -17.69 3.96 -6.39
C ALA A 91 -17.22 3.43 -7.75
N THR A 92 -17.64 4.09 -8.83
CA THR A 92 -17.19 3.74 -10.17
C THR A 92 -15.77 4.27 -10.44
N ALA A 93 -15.06 3.60 -11.34
CA ALA A 93 -13.78 4.04 -11.88
C ALA A 93 -13.79 5.52 -12.31
N GLU A 94 -14.86 5.93 -12.99
CA GLU A 94 -15.03 7.30 -13.44
C GLU A 94 -15.25 8.28 -12.28
N ALA A 95 -16.07 7.91 -11.30
CA ALA A 95 -16.33 8.75 -10.14
C ALA A 95 -15.04 9.07 -9.36
N VAL A 96 -14.19 8.06 -9.15
CA VAL A 96 -12.91 8.30 -8.47
C VAL A 96 -11.92 9.04 -9.37
N ALA A 97 -11.92 8.81 -10.68
CA ALA A 97 -11.11 9.63 -11.58
C ALA A 97 -11.51 11.10 -11.45
N ASN A 98 -12.81 11.40 -11.46
CA ASN A 98 -13.34 12.75 -11.27
C ASN A 98 -12.93 13.34 -9.91
N LEU A 99 -12.99 12.53 -8.84
CA LEU A 99 -12.57 12.92 -7.50
C LEU A 99 -11.07 13.29 -7.48
N PHE A 100 -10.21 12.43 -8.04
CA PHE A 100 -8.78 12.66 -8.15
C PHE A 100 -8.47 13.95 -8.93
N PHE A 101 -9.15 14.18 -10.05
CA PHE A 101 -9.00 15.40 -10.83
C PHE A 101 -9.40 16.65 -10.05
N LYS A 102 -10.60 16.61 -9.46
CA LYS A 102 -11.18 17.75 -8.75
C LYS A 102 -10.36 18.15 -7.52
N LYS A 103 -9.75 17.18 -6.85
CA LYS A 103 -9.10 17.38 -5.56
C LYS A 103 -7.58 17.40 -5.62
N VAL A 104 -6.95 16.66 -6.54
CA VAL A 104 -5.49 16.58 -6.65
C VAL A 104 -4.99 17.34 -7.86
N VAL A 105 -5.41 16.94 -9.07
CA VAL A 105 -4.89 17.55 -10.33
C VAL A 105 -5.18 19.05 -10.38
N ARG A 106 -6.36 19.48 -9.92
CA ARG A 106 -6.75 20.89 -9.83
C ARG A 106 -5.76 21.74 -9.02
N LEU A 107 -5.18 21.17 -7.95
CA LEU A 107 -4.31 21.91 -7.03
C LEU A 107 -2.84 21.84 -7.44
N HIS A 108 -2.47 20.81 -8.20
CA HIS A 108 -1.08 20.49 -8.48
C HIS A 108 -0.86 20.49 -9.99
N ARG A 109 -0.70 19.31 -10.57
CA ARG A 109 -0.55 19.09 -12.01
C ARG A 109 -1.00 17.69 -12.36
N ILE A 110 -1.08 17.41 -13.66
CA ILE A 110 -1.27 16.05 -14.15
C ILE A 110 0.02 15.26 -13.87
N PRO A 111 -0.03 14.13 -13.15
CA PRO A 111 1.16 13.33 -12.90
C PRO A 111 1.64 12.65 -14.19
N HIS A 112 2.96 12.53 -14.34
CA HIS A 112 3.58 11.77 -15.43
C HIS A 112 3.50 10.27 -15.17
N ILE A 113 3.74 9.89 -13.91
CA ILE A 113 3.71 8.50 -13.45
C ILE A 113 2.68 8.38 -12.34
N LEU A 114 1.79 7.40 -12.50
CA LEU A 114 0.82 7.05 -11.50
C LEU A 114 0.99 5.58 -11.11
N VAL A 115 1.33 5.34 -9.86
CA VAL A 115 1.57 4.01 -9.31
C VAL A 115 0.35 3.60 -8.52
N SER A 116 -0.15 2.38 -8.72
CA SER A 116 -1.24 1.85 -7.91
C SER A 116 -0.84 0.46 -7.41
N ASN A 117 -0.85 0.28 -6.08
CA ASN A 117 -0.63 -1.02 -5.47
C ASN A 117 -1.92 -1.86 -5.54
N ARG A 118 -1.80 -3.17 -5.76
CA ARG A 118 -2.92 -4.04 -6.17
C ARG A 118 -4.08 -4.07 -5.18
N GLY A 119 -5.29 -4.32 -5.70
CA GLY A 119 -6.41 -4.79 -4.87
C GLY A 119 -7.79 -4.78 -5.52
N SER A 120 -8.04 -3.94 -6.52
CA SER A 120 -9.42 -3.81 -7.01
C SER A 120 -9.49 -3.91 -8.53
N ARG A 121 -10.54 -4.60 -9.02
CA ARG A 121 -11.07 -4.56 -10.39
C ARG A 121 -11.21 -3.11 -10.93
N PHE A 122 -11.14 -2.15 -10.02
CA PHE A 122 -11.00 -0.73 -10.20
C PHE A 122 -9.80 -0.32 -11.05
N VAL A 123 -8.59 -0.85 -10.85
CA VAL A 123 -7.36 -0.29 -11.45
C VAL A 123 -7.44 -0.30 -12.98
N GLY A 124 -7.99 -1.34 -13.60
CA GLY A 124 -8.11 -1.41 -15.07
C GLY A 124 -9.12 -0.41 -15.66
N ARG A 125 -10.33 -0.32 -15.09
CA ARG A 125 -11.36 0.62 -15.57
C ARG A 125 -11.06 2.06 -15.19
N PHE A 126 -10.50 2.27 -13.99
CA PHE A 126 -10.00 3.57 -13.51
C PHE A 126 -8.88 4.05 -14.42
N ARG A 127 -7.90 3.17 -14.72
CA ARG A 127 -6.85 3.43 -15.70
C ARG A 127 -7.43 3.91 -17.02
N GLN A 128 -8.35 3.16 -17.63
CA GLN A 128 -8.98 3.59 -18.90
C GLN A 128 -9.73 4.92 -18.80
N SER A 129 -10.45 5.15 -17.71
CA SER A 129 -11.23 6.38 -17.50
C SER A 129 -10.30 7.59 -17.31
N LEU A 130 -9.22 7.40 -16.55
CA LEU A 130 -8.19 8.39 -16.30
C LEU A 130 -7.41 8.72 -17.57
N PHE A 131 -7.03 7.70 -18.35
CA PHE A 131 -6.37 7.86 -19.66
C PHE A 131 -7.24 8.60 -20.67
N ARG A 132 -8.53 8.27 -20.75
CA ARG A 132 -9.49 8.99 -21.61
C ARG A 132 -9.57 10.46 -21.24
N ARG A 133 -9.52 10.80 -19.96
CA ARG A 133 -9.53 12.20 -19.49
C ARG A 133 -8.18 12.92 -19.65
N LEU A 134 -7.06 12.20 -19.70
CA LEU A 134 -5.70 12.77 -19.65
C LEU A 134 -4.96 12.74 -20.99
N GLY A 135 -5.59 12.24 -22.06
CA GLY A 135 -5.06 12.38 -23.42
C GLY A 135 -3.73 11.65 -23.66
N SER A 136 -3.54 10.47 -23.06
CA SER A 136 -2.53 9.47 -23.45
C SER A 136 -1.10 9.58 -22.86
N LYS A 137 -0.79 10.53 -21.97
CA LYS A 137 0.62 10.73 -21.48
C LYS A 137 1.01 10.03 -20.17
N ILE A 138 0.11 9.32 -19.50
CA ILE A 138 0.38 8.83 -18.14
C ILE A 138 0.97 7.43 -18.19
N ARG A 139 1.99 7.14 -17.38
CA ARG A 139 2.47 5.77 -17.19
C ARG A 139 1.85 5.21 -15.93
N LEU A 140 0.93 4.25 -16.10
CA LEU A 140 0.30 3.53 -15.00
C LEU A 140 1.03 2.23 -14.71
N PHE A 141 1.61 2.14 -13.51
CA PHE A 141 2.27 0.93 -13.01
C PHE A 141 1.36 0.25 -12.00
N ALA A 142 1.11 -1.04 -12.21
CA ALA A 142 0.57 -1.91 -11.16
C ALA A 142 1.76 -2.38 -10.34
N ALA A 143 1.89 -1.94 -9.09
CA ALA A 143 2.99 -2.40 -8.24
C ALA A 143 2.75 -3.90 -7.95
N TYR A 144 3.49 -4.77 -8.64
CA TYR A 144 3.41 -6.22 -8.42
C TYR A 144 4.14 -6.63 -7.13
N HIS A 145 4.91 -5.71 -6.53
CA HIS A 145 5.63 -5.89 -5.28
C HIS A 145 5.51 -4.64 -4.38
N SER A 146 5.16 -4.83 -3.12
CA SER A 146 5.20 -3.83 -2.03
C SER A 146 6.58 -3.13 -1.89
N GLN A 147 7.62 -3.69 -2.50
CA GLN A 147 8.98 -3.18 -2.49
C GLN A 147 9.20 -1.85 -3.25
N PHE A 148 8.28 -1.44 -4.15
CA PHE A 148 8.48 -0.23 -4.97
C PHE A 148 8.17 1.09 -4.26
N ASP A 149 7.40 1.07 -3.17
CA ASP A 149 6.95 2.30 -2.52
C ASP A 149 6.67 2.15 -1.01
N GLY A 150 7.67 1.71 -0.26
CA GLY A 150 7.60 1.62 1.21
C GLY A 150 7.31 2.96 1.90
N GLN A 151 7.50 4.09 1.21
CA GLN A 151 7.22 5.42 1.76
C GLN A 151 5.73 5.70 1.78
N THR A 152 5.03 5.42 0.67
CA THR A 152 3.57 5.49 0.65
C THR A 152 2.96 4.44 1.57
N GLU A 153 3.54 3.24 1.70
CA GLU A 153 3.07 2.25 2.66
C GLU A 153 3.14 2.77 4.10
N ARG A 154 4.27 3.37 4.52
CA ARG A 154 4.40 3.96 5.85
C ARG A 154 3.42 5.11 6.10
N MET A 155 3.19 5.97 5.11
CA MET A 155 2.20 7.05 5.23
C MET A 155 0.77 6.51 5.42
N ASN A 156 0.43 5.46 4.68
CA ASN A 156 -0.90 4.83 4.82
C ASN A 156 -1.03 4.10 6.15
N GLN A 157 0.02 3.44 6.64
CA GLN A 157 0.01 2.81 7.97
C GLN A 157 -0.25 3.84 9.07
N ASN A 158 0.44 5.00 9.01
CA ASN A 158 0.22 6.07 9.97
C ASN A 158 -1.24 6.57 9.95
N LEU A 159 -1.87 6.63 8.77
CA LEU A 159 -3.28 7.01 8.67
C LEU A 159 -4.19 5.91 9.24
N GLU A 160 -3.95 4.65 8.90
CA GLU A 160 -4.72 3.51 9.41
C GLU A 160 -4.64 3.44 10.94
N ASP A 161 -3.46 3.66 11.52
CA ASP A 161 -3.24 3.72 12.97
C ASP A 161 -3.99 4.90 13.61
N ALA A 162 -3.98 6.09 12.98
CA ALA A 162 -4.70 7.27 13.46
C ALA A 162 -6.23 7.13 13.37
N LEU A 163 -6.74 6.37 12.40
CA LEU A 163 -8.17 6.09 12.24
C LEU A 163 -8.67 4.97 13.17
N SER A 164 -7.76 4.24 13.82
CA SER A 164 -8.06 3.11 14.70
C SER A 164 -8.08 3.50 16.20
N GLN A 165 -7.90 4.78 16.52
CA GLN A 165 -8.01 5.36 17.87
C GLN A 165 -9.37 6.02 18.08
#